data_AF-A0A936SW96-F1
#
_entry.id   AF-A0A936SW96-F1
#
_cell.length_a   1.000
_cell.length_b   1.000
_cell.length_c   1.000
_cell.angle_alpha   90.00
_cell.angle_beta   90.00
_cell.angle_gamma   90.00
#
_symmetry.space_group_name_H-M   'P 1'
#
loop_
_entity.id
_entity.type
_entity.pdbx_description
1 polymer ?
#
loop_
_entity_poly.entity_id
_entity_poly.type
_entity_poly.pdbx_seq_one_letter_code
_entity_poly.pdbx_strand_id
1 'polypeptide(L)'
;MAQFTVNTHRFDPYKNFKFRVKWDGRYVAGVSKVGSLKRSTEVVEHREGGDPSTSRKSPGRTKYEAITLERGVTHDTAFEQWANKVWNFGSGLGAEVSLKDFRKDIIIELYNEAGQLAIAYKVFRCWVSEYQAQSDCDANANAVAIQTLKLENEGWERDYEVIEPSEPTFTEP
;
A
#
# COMPACT_ATOMS: atom_id res chain seq x y z
N MET A 1 22.58 17.72 8.05
CA MET A 1 22.41 16.25 8.02
C MET A 1 22.41 15.82 6.57
N ALA A 2 23.11 14.74 6.23
CA ALA A 2 23.08 14.19 4.87
C ALA A 2 21.71 13.53 4.63
N GLN A 3 21.11 13.76 3.46
CA GLN A 3 19.84 13.12 3.07
C GLN A 3 20.03 11.62 2.76
N PHE A 4 21.23 11.26 2.31
CA PHE A 4 21.69 9.93 1.96
C PHE A 4 23.02 9.67 2.67
N THR A 5 23.19 8.49 3.27
CA THR A 5 24.42 8.13 4.00
C THR A 5 25.34 7.26 3.16
N VAL A 6 24.80 6.49 2.21
CA VAL A 6 25.59 5.65 1.29
C VAL A 6 25.90 6.42 0.01
N ASN A 7 24.92 7.10 -0.57
CA ASN A 7 25.08 7.86 -1.81
C ASN A 7 25.16 9.36 -1.51
N THR A 8 26.25 9.78 -0.86
CA THR A 8 26.44 11.16 -0.37
C THR A 8 26.42 12.23 -1.47
N HIS A 9 26.58 11.83 -2.73
CA HIS A 9 26.50 12.71 -3.91
C HIS A 9 25.07 12.90 -4.45
N ARG A 10 24.11 12.10 -3.99
CA ARG A 10 22.73 12.19 -4.43
C ARG A 10 22.01 13.33 -3.70
N PHE A 11 21.40 14.22 -4.49
CA PHE A 11 20.56 15.32 -3.98
C PHE A 11 19.07 15.08 -4.22
N ASP A 12 18.73 14.28 -5.23
CA ASP A 12 17.34 14.03 -5.60
C ASP A 12 16.71 12.93 -4.73
N PRO A 13 15.53 13.16 -4.13
CA PRO A 13 14.79 12.10 -3.44
C PRO A 13 14.38 10.95 -4.37
N TYR A 14 13.97 9.81 -3.81
CA TYR A 14 13.41 8.71 -4.60
C TYR A 14 12.09 9.11 -5.25
N LYS A 15 11.92 8.72 -6.52
CA LYS A 15 10.69 8.96 -7.28
C LYS A 15 9.66 7.86 -7.05
N ASN A 16 8.37 8.18 -7.15
CA ASN A 16 7.26 7.32 -6.75
C ASN A 16 6.79 6.31 -7.82
N PHE A 17 7.45 6.22 -8.98
CA PHE A 17 6.94 5.44 -10.13
C PHE A 17 7.61 4.07 -10.32
N LYS A 18 8.63 3.72 -9.52
CA LYS A 18 9.22 2.37 -9.52
C LYS A 18 8.90 1.69 -8.20
N PHE A 19 7.90 0.82 -8.22
CA PHE A 19 7.46 0.08 -7.05
C PHE A 19 7.00 -1.33 -7.42
N ARG A 20 6.95 -2.22 -6.42
CA ARG A 20 6.38 -3.56 -6.55
C ARG A 20 5.54 -3.88 -5.31
N VAL A 21 4.55 -4.74 -5.50
CA VAL A 21 3.72 -5.25 -4.41
C VAL A 21 3.92 -6.76 -4.34
N LYS A 22 4.07 -7.28 -3.12
CA LYS A 22 4.28 -8.69 -2.83
C LYS A 22 3.32 -9.15 -1.74
N TRP A 23 2.72 -10.32 -1.93
CA TRP A 23 1.95 -11.02 -0.89
C TRP A 23 2.07 -12.52 -1.10
N ASP A 24 1.85 -13.32 -0.05
CA ASP A 24 1.96 -14.79 -0.12
C ASP A 24 3.31 -15.26 -0.72
N GLY A 25 4.39 -14.50 -0.52
CA GLY A 25 5.71 -14.78 -1.09
C GLY A 25 5.88 -14.50 -2.59
N ARG A 26 4.83 -14.06 -3.30
CA ARG A 26 4.85 -13.79 -4.75
C ARG A 26 4.67 -12.31 -5.08
N TYR A 27 5.32 -11.87 -6.16
CA TYR A 27 5.09 -10.54 -6.72
C TYR A 27 3.77 -10.51 -7.48
N VAL A 28 3.05 -9.41 -7.31
CA VAL A 28 1.78 -9.16 -7.96
C VAL A 28 2.04 -8.47 -9.28
N ALA A 29 1.64 -9.10 -10.38
CA ALA A 29 1.88 -8.57 -11.71
C ALA A 29 0.97 -7.37 -12.01
N GLY A 30 1.54 -6.38 -12.70
CA GLY A 30 0.77 -5.32 -13.36
C GLY A 30 0.16 -4.25 -12.45
N VAL A 31 0.56 -4.15 -11.18
CA VAL A 31 0.11 -3.06 -10.30
C VAL A 31 0.60 -1.73 -10.87
N SER A 32 -0.34 -0.88 -11.25
CA SER A 32 -0.09 0.41 -11.87
C SER A 32 -0.15 1.58 -10.88
N LYS A 33 -0.83 1.39 -9.75
CA LYS A 33 -0.91 2.41 -8.69
C LYS A 33 -1.15 1.79 -7.32
N VAL A 34 -0.54 2.41 -6.31
CA VAL A 34 -0.70 2.07 -4.89
C VAL A 34 -1.09 3.34 -4.15
N GLY A 35 -2.10 3.25 -3.30
CA GLY A 35 -2.57 4.33 -2.44
C GLY A 35 -1.53 4.71 -1.37
N SER A 36 -1.72 5.87 -0.76
CA SER A 36 -0.83 6.34 0.30
C SER A 36 -0.96 5.50 1.57
N LEU A 37 0.18 5.26 2.22
CA LEU A 37 0.23 4.73 3.58
C LEU A 37 0.01 5.90 4.56
N LYS A 38 -1.24 6.12 4.97
CA LYS A 38 -1.63 7.29 5.76
C LYS A 38 -2.24 6.91 7.10
N ARG A 39 -1.64 7.45 8.17
CA ARG A 39 -2.05 7.24 9.56
C ARG A 39 -2.45 8.58 10.14
N SER A 40 -3.61 8.64 10.77
CA SER A 40 -4.10 9.82 11.47
C SER A 40 -4.33 9.50 12.94
N THR A 41 -3.95 10.42 13.82
CA THR A 41 -4.21 10.34 15.26
C THR A 41 -5.13 11.49 15.62
N GLU A 42 -6.28 11.16 16.22
CA GLU A 42 -7.24 12.17 16.66
C GLU A 42 -6.62 13.06 17.74
N VAL A 43 -7.02 14.34 17.81
CA VAL A 43 -6.59 15.27 18.85
C VAL A 43 -7.73 15.48 19.82
N VAL A 44 -7.52 15.12 21.08
CA VAL A 44 -8.47 15.36 22.16
C VAL A 44 -8.10 16.67 22.84
N GLU A 45 -9.02 17.63 22.83
CA GLU A 45 -8.83 18.91 23.52
C GLU A 45 -9.47 18.86 24.90
N HIS A 46 -8.71 19.24 25.92
CA HIS A 46 -9.18 19.33 27.30
C HIS A 46 -8.89 20.72 27.87
N ARG A 47 -9.85 21.27 28.62
CA ARG A 47 -9.70 22.55 29.31
C ARG A 47 -10.24 22.44 30.73
N GLU A 48 -9.45 22.90 31.68
CA GLU A 48 -9.85 23.04 33.07
C GLU A 48 -10.38 24.45 33.35
N GLY A 49 -11.29 24.60 34.32
CA GLY A 49 -11.97 25.87 34.61
C GLY A 49 -11.07 27.02 35.07
N GLY A 50 -9.84 26.71 35.53
CA GLY A 50 -8.83 27.69 35.95
C GLY A 50 -7.70 27.92 34.94
N ASP A 51 -7.69 27.22 33.79
CA ASP A 51 -6.62 27.35 32.80
C ASP A 51 -6.74 28.69 32.02
N PRO A 52 -5.61 29.32 31.64
CA PRO A 52 -5.60 30.43 30.69
C PRO A 52 -6.33 30.02 29.40
N SER A 53 -6.76 30.98 28.56
CA SER A 53 -7.67 30.78 27.42
C SER A 53 -7.17 29.87 26.26
N THR A 54 -6.32 28.89 26.55
CA THR A 54 -5.74 27.89 25.65
C THR A 54 -6.09 26.47 26.10
N SER A 55 -6.64 25.64 25.21
CA SER A 55 -6.91 24.23 25.47
C SER A 55 -5.63 23.39 25.46
N ARG A 56 -5.54 22.37 26.32
CA ARG A 56 -4.51 21.33 26.25
C ARG A 56 -4.89 20.30 25.19
N LYS A 57 -3.91 19.79 24.45
CA LYS A 57 -4.10 18.81 23.38
C LYS A 57 -3.43 17.49 23.77
N SER A 58 -4.15 16.38 23.65
CA SER A 58 -3.62 15.02 23.86
C SER A 58 -3.95 14.11 22.66
N PRO A 59 -3.11 13.10 22.38
CA PRO A 59 -3.37 12.15 21.31
C PRO A 59 -4.52 11.22 21.69
N GLY A 60 -5.48 11.08 20.77
CA GLY A 60 -6.61 10.17 20.83
C GLY A 60 -6.38 8.88 20.04
N ARG A 61 -7.46 8.31 19.50
CA ARG A 61 -7.40 7.05 18.74
C ARG A 61 -6.62 7.25 17.44
N THR A 62 -5.77 6.28 17.12
CA THR A 62 -5.06 6.23 15.85
C THR A 62 -5.82 5.38 14.84
N LYS A 63 -5.96 5.89 13.62
CA LYS A 63 -6.63 5.25 12.49
C LYS A 63 -5.66 5.09 11.33
N TYR A 64 -5.76 3.95 10.68
CA TYR A 64 -5.03 3.64 9.46
C TYR A 64 -5.99 3.77 8.29
N GLU A 65 -5.62 4.54 7.28
CA GLU A 65 -6.44 4.72 6.09
C GLU A 65 -6.31 3.51 5.15
N ALA A 66 -7.37 3.27 4.39
CA ALA A 66 -7.42 2.19 3.41
C ALA A 66 -6.40 2.42 2.29
N ILE A 67 -5.81 1.33 1.80
CA ILE A 67 -4.83 1.33 0.72
C ILE A 67 -5.51 0.83 -0.54
N THR A 68 -5.50 1.64 -1.60
CA THR A 68 -6.04 1.24 -2.89
C THR A 68 -4.94 0.67 -3.78
N LEU A 69 -5.14 -0.50 -4.36
CA LEU A 69 -4.28 -1.07 -5.40
C LEU A 69 -5.03 -1.05 -6.72
N GLU A 70 -4.39 -0.54 -7.77
CA GLU A 70 -4.94 -0.56 -9.12
C GLU A 70 -3.99 -1.37 -10.03
N ARG A 71 -4.58 -2.11 -10.96
CA ARG A 71 -3.84 -2.83 -12.01
C ARG A 71 -4.62 -2.87 -13.31
N GLY A 72 -3.94 -3.09 -14.42
CA GLY A 72 -4.63 -3.44 -15.67
C GLY A 72 -5.39 -4.77 -15.55
N VAL A 73 -6.55 -4.87 -16.20
CA VAL A 73 -7.27 -6.14 -16.35
C VAL A 73 -6.40 -7.12 -17.13
N THR A 74 -6.13 -8.28 -16.54
CA THR A 74 -5.34 -9.37 -17.13
C THR A 74 -5.95 -10.72 -16.74
N HIS A 75 -5.41 -11.82 -17.28
CA HIS A 75 -5.80 -13.18 -16.89
C HIS A 75 -5.30 -13.61 -15.49
N ASP A 76 -4.46 -12.81 -14.84
CA ASP A 76 -4.04 -13.12 -13.47
C ASP A 76 -5.22 -12.96 -12.51
N THR A 77 -5.61 -14.02 -11.81
CA THR A 77 -6.78 -14.03 -10.93
C THR A 77 -6.46 -13.59 -9.50
N ALA A 78 -5.27 -13.05 -9.22
CA ALA A 78 -4.82 -12.80 -7.85
C ALA A 78 -5.70 -11.80 -7.06
N PHE A 79 -6.18 -10.72 -7.69
CA PHE A 79 -7.09 -9.76 -7.03
C PHE A 79 -8.43 -10.41 -6.71
N GLU A 80 -9.02 -11.08 -7.71
CA GLU A 80 -10.32 -11.75 -7.59
C GLU A 80 -10.29 -12.86 -6.54
N GLN A 81 -9.26 -13.71 -6.55
CA GLN A 81 -9.08 -14.77 -5.56
C GLN A 81 -9.03 -14.22 -4.14
N TRP A 82 -8.40 -13.06 -3.91
CA TRP A 82 -8.36 -12.47 -2.58
C TRP A 82 -9.69 -11.82 -2.20
N ALA A 83 -10.34 -11.10 -3.12
CA ALA A 83 -11.66 -10.53 -2.90
C ALA A 83 -12.70 -11.61 -2.53
N ASN A 84 -12.68 -12.73 -3.25
CA ASN A 84 -13.59 -13.86 -3.02
C ASN A 84 -13.36 -14.56 -1.67
N LYS A 85 -12.23 -14.36 -1.00
CA LYS A 85 -12.04 -14.87 0.38
C LYS A 85 -12.87 -14.10 1.41
N VAL A 86 -13.16 -12.83 1.16
CA VAL A 86 -14.00 -12.01 2.04
C VAL A 86 -15.47 -12.34 1.80
N TRP A 87 -15.86 -12.56 0.54
CA TRP A 87 -17.19 -13.03 0.21
C TRP A 87 -17.17 -13.78 -1.13
N ASN A 88 -17.52 -15.07 -1.11
CA ASN A 88 -17.58 -15.90 -2.30
C ASN A 88 -19.02 -16.03 -2.81
N PHE A 89 -19.33 -15.39 -3.94
CA PHE A 89 -20.66 -15.45 -4.54
C PHE A 89 -20.98 -16.87 -5.06
N GLY A 90 -22.17 -17.39 -4.73
CA GLY A 90 -22.62 -18.72 -5.17
C GLY A 90 -22.07 -19.89 -4.35
N SER A 91 -21.40 -19.62 -3.22
CA SER A 91 -21.00 -20.64 -2.26
C SER A 91 -22.19 -21.17 -1.45
N GLY A 92 -22.09 -22.42 -0.99
CA GLY A 92 -23.10 -23.02 -0.11
C GLY A 92 -23.09 -22.41 1.29
N LEU A 93 -24.16 -22.66 2.06
CA LEU A 93 -24.30 -22.16 3.43
C LEU A 93 -23.09 -22.51 4.29
N GLY A 94 -22.45 -21.49 4.87
CA GLY A 94 -21.28 -21.63 5.75
C GLY A 94 -19.92 -21.65 5.02
N ALA A 95 -19.89 -21.43 3.70
CA ALA A 95 -18.67 -21.36 2.90
C ALA A 95 -18.48 -19.99 2.21
N GLU A 96 -19.24 -18.97 2.62
CA GLU A 96 -19.26 -17.65 2.01
C GLU A 96 -18.02 -16.82 2.33
N VAL A 97 -17.39 -17.07 3.48
CA VAL A 97 -16.23 -16.30 3.94
C VAL A 97 -15.12 -17.26 4.36
N SER A 98 -13.91 -17.05 3.83
CA SER A 98 -12.74 -17.78 4.29
C SER A 98 -12.21 -17.20 5.59
N LEU A 99 -12.74 -17.66 6.73
CA LEU A 99 -12.30 -17.21 8.05
C LEU A 99 -10.82 -17.47 8.34
N LYS A 100 -10.19 -18.42 7.63
CA LYS A 100 -8.81 -18.84 7.85
C LYS A 100 -7.79 -17.83 7.30
N ASP A 101 -8.06 -17.23 6.15
CA ASP A 101 -7.01 -16.57 5.35
C ASP A 101 -7.51 -15.40 4.47
N PHE A 102 -8.67 -14.81 4.81
CA PHE A 102 -9.10 -13.56 4.19
C PHE A 102 -8.20 -12.37 4.53
N ARG A 103 -7.54 -12.42 5.70
CA ARG A 103 -6.49 -11.48 6.10
C ARG A 103 -5.12 -12.01 5.70
N LYS A 104 -4.25 -11.12 5.21
CA LYS A 104 -2.84 -11.41 4.95
C LYS A 104 -1.97 -10.17 5.04
N ASP A 105 -0.68 -10.38 5.14
CA ASP A 105 0.30 -9.30 5.12
C ASP A 105 0.77 -9.05 3.68
N ILE A 106 1.03 -7.78 3.36
CA ILE A 106 1.55 -7.36 2.06
C ILE A 106 2.84 -6.56 2.26
N ILE A 107 3.71 -6.58 1.24
CA ILE A 107 4.94 -5.79 1.21
C ILE A 107 4.85 -4.84 0.02
N ILE A 108 5.08 -3.56 0.27
CA ILE A 108 5.19 -2.52 -0.76
C ILE A 108 6.65 -2.11 -0.84
N GLU A 109 7.27 -2.37 -1.98
CA GLU A 109 8.67 -2.11 -2.25
C GLU A 109 8.80 -0.88 -3.15
N LEU A 110 9.65 0.07 -2.78
CA LEU A 110 10.03 1.24 -3.57
C LEU A 110 11.45 1.04 -4.09
N TYR A 111 11.63 1.30 -5.39
CA TYR A 111 12.88 1.11 -6.10
C TYR A 111 13.43 2.45 -6.60
N ASN A 112 14.75 2.56 -6.68
CA ASN A 112 15.40 3.71 -7.30
C ASN A 112 15.32 3.64 -8.84
N GLU A 113 15.82 4.68 -9.53
CA GLU A 113 15.84 4.75 -10.98
C GLU A 113 16.67 3.65 -11.65
N ALA A 114 17.63 3.06 -10.94
CA ALA A 114 18.40 1.90 -11.39
C ALA A 114 17.68 0.56 -11.19
N GLY A 115 16.51 0.54 -10.52
CA GLY A 115 15.77 -0.68 -10.22
C GLY A 115 16.32 -1.48 -9.03
N GLN A 116 17.07 -0.83 -8.13
CA GLN A 116 17.49 -1.40 -6.85
C GLN A 116 16.44 -1.10 -5.77
N LEU A 117 16.20 -2.06 -4.89
CA LEU A 117 15.28 -1.90 -3.77
C LEU A 117 15.85 -0.84 -2.80
N ALA A 118 15.10 0.24 -2.60
CA ALA A 118 15.53 1.37 -1.79
C ALA A 118 14.81 1.43 -0.44
N ILE A 119 13.51 1.15 -0.43
CA ILE A 119 12.67 1.15 0.78
C ILE A 119 11.63 0.05 0.64
N ALA A 120 11.30 -0.65 1.73
CA ALA A 120 10.12 -1.51 1.78
C ALA A 120 9.25 -1.18 2.99
N TYR A 121 7.95 -1.40 2.83
CA TYR A 121 6.95 -1.29 3.90
C TYR A 121 6.21 -2.63 4.04
N LYS A 122 6.17 -3.15 5.27
CA LYS A 122 5.38 -4.32 5.65
C LYS A 122 4.03 -3.83 6.18
N VAL A 123 2.94 -4.16 5.51
CA VAL A 123 1.58 -3.78 5.90
C VAL A 123 0.85 -5.01 6.41
N PHE A 124 0.25 -4.89 7.60
CA PHE A 124 -0.23 -6.03 8.36
C PHE A 124 -1.74 -6.21 8.28
N ARG A 125 -2.14 -7.48 8.25
CA ARG A 125 -3.53 -7.94 8.39
C ARG A 125 -4.49 -7.26 7.42
N CYS A 126 -4.03 -7.09 6.19
CA CYS A 126 -4.82 -6.51 5.12
C CYS A 126 -5.99 -7.43 4.75
N TRP A 127 -7.13 -6.86 4.44
CA TRP A 127 -8.27 -7.56 3.83
C TRP A 127 -8.99 -6.65 2.85
N VAL A 128 -9.69 -7.26 1.88
CA VAL A 128 -10.34 -6.54 0.79
C VAL A 128 -11.70 -6.01 1.25
N SER A 129 -11.84 -4.69 1.34
CA SER A 129 -13.14 -4.05 1.63
C SER A 129 -13.94 -3.75 0.37
N GLU A 130 -13.28 -3.61 -0.78
CA GLU A 130 -13.92 -3.29 -2.05
C GLU A 130 -13.11 -3.89 -3.20
N TYR A 131 -13.80 -4.49 -4.18
CA TYR A 131 -13.19 -4.99 -5.39
C TYR A 131 -14.00 -4.56 -6.61
N GLN A 132 -13.32 -3.88 -7.53
CA GLN A 132 -13.84 -3.52 -8.84
C GLN A 132 -13.16 -4.41 -9.89
N ALA A 133 -13.93 -5.32 -10.49
CA ALA A 133 -13.41 -6.30 -11.44
C ALA A 133 -12.99 -5.70 -12.79
N GLN A 134 -13.60 -4.58 -13.20
CA GLN A 134 -13.23 -3.80 -14.37
C GLN A 134 -13.76 -2.36 -14.26
N SER A 135 -13.12 -1.44 -14.97
CA SER A 135 -13.63 -0.09 -15.20
C SER A 135 -14.82 -0.11 -16.16
N ASP A 136 -15.50 1.03 -16.25
CA ASP A 136 -16.57 1.21 -17.24
C ASP A 136 -16.06 0.96 -18.65
N CYS A 137 -16.85 0.22 -19.44
CA CYS A 137 -16.53 -0.10 -20.82
C CYS A 137 -17.25 0.91 -21.74
N ASP A 138 -16.48 1.82 -22.33
CA ASP A 138 -16.95 2.76 -23.34
C ASP A 138 -16.26 2.46 -24.68
N ALA A 139 -17.05 2.10 -25.69
CA ALA A 139 -16.57 1.77 -27.01
C ALA A 139 -15.90 2.96 -27.75
N ASN A 140 -16.12 4.19 -27.28
CA ASN A 140 -15.50 5.40 -27.84
C ASN A 140 -14.27 5.87 -27.04
N ALA A 141 -14.00 5.28 -25.88
CA ALA A 141 -12.86 5.63 -25.06
C ALA A 141 -11.59 4.87 -25.49
N ASN A 142 -10.43 5.53 -25.38
CA ASN A 142 -9.13 4.90 -25.60
C ASN A 142 -8.34 4.84 -24.29
N ALA A 143 -8.73 3.91 -23.41
CA ALA A 143 -8.12 3.72 -22.10
C ALA A 143 -7.96 2.23 -21.77
N VAL A 144 -6.99 1.92 -20.90
CA VAL A 144 -6.77 0.57 -20.38
C VAL A 144 -7.83 0.27 -19.32
N ALA A 145 -8.46 -0.90 -19.38
CA ALA A 145 -9.39 -1.34 -18.35
C ALA A 145 -8.63 -1.59 -17.02
N ILE A 146 -9.12 -1.01 -15.93
CA ILE A 146 -8.47 -1.08 -14.61
C ILE A 146 -9.29 -1.92 -13.64
N GLN A 147 -8.60 -2.76 -12.87
CA GLN A 147 -9.13 -3.41 -11.66
C GLN A 147 -8.67 -2.64 -10.43
N THR A 148 -9.57 -2.47 -9.48
CA THR A 148 -9.31 -1.73 -8.24
C THR A 148 -9.57 -2.64 -7.04
N LEU A 149 -8.64 -2.63 -6.08
CA LEU A 149 -8.75 -3.35 -4.81
C LEU A 149 -8.55 -2.37 -3.67
N LYS A 150 -9.55 -2.22 -2.80
CA LYS A 150 -9.42 -1.42 -1.58
C LYS A 150 -9.11 -2.32 -0.41
N LEU A 151 -8.04 -2.02 0.30
CA LEU A 151 -7.53 -2.80 1.41
C LEU A 151 -7.65 -2.03 2.72
N GLU A 152 -8.35 -2.61 3.68
CA GLU A 152 -8.28 -2.17 5.08
C GLU A 152 -7.10 -2.86 5.75
N ASN A 153 -6.39 -2.14 6.63
CA ASN A 153 -5.18 -2.62 7.28
C ASN A 153 -5.16 -2.26 8.77
N GLU A 154 -4.38 -3.01 9.55
CA GLU A 154 -4.19 -2.77 10.99
C GLU A 154 -2.86 -2.04 11.30
N GLY A 155 -2.19 -1.54 10.25
CA GLY A 155 -0.96 -0.77 10.35
C GLY A 155 0.14 -1.28 9.43
N TRP A 156 1.26 -0.55 9.41
CA TRP A 156 2.46 -0.91 8.68
C TRP A 156 3.70 -0.45 9.42
N GLU A 157 4.82 -1.05 9.06
CA GLU A 157 6.15 -0.61 9.45
C GLU A 157 7.07 -0.53 8.23
N ARG A 158 8.12 0.29 8.35
CA ARG A 158 9.22 0.26 7.39
C ARG A 158 10.08 -0.97 7.67
N ASP A 159 10.46 -1.67 6.63
CA ASP A 159 11.39 -2.78 6.75
C ASP A 159 12.80 -2.25 7.01
N TYR A 160 13.34 -2.53 8.20
CA TYR A 160 14.67 -2.08 8.60
C TYR A 160 15.79 -2.92 7.99
N GLU A 161 15.47 -4.09 7.44
CA GLU A 161 16.44 -4.94 6.73
C GLU A 161 16.80 -4.36 5.36
N VAL A 162 15.95 -3.49 4.81
CA VAL A 162 16.21 -2.78 3.55
C VAL A 162 17.04 -1.53 3.82
N ILE A 163 18.35 -1.65 3.58
CA ILE A 163 19.32 -0.56 3.69
C ILE A 163 19.41 0.25 2.39
N GLU A 164 19.98 1.45 2.48
CA GLU A 164 20.25 2.28 1.31
C GLU A 164 21.20 1.56 0.33
N PRO A 165 20.78 1.29 -0.92
CA PRO A 165 21.61 0.56 -1.87
C PRO A 165 22.74 1.46 -2.41
N SER A 166 23.90 0.89 -2.70
CA SER A 166 24.95 1.60 -3.43
C SER A 166 24.55 1.78 -4.90
N GLU A 167 24.52 3.02 -5.36
CA GLU A 167 24.09 3.34 -6.73
C GLU A 167 25.16 2.93 -7.77
N PRO A 168 24.74 2.32 -8.89
CA PRO A 168 25.67 1.91 -9.92
C PRO A 168 26.22 3.10 -10.70
N THR A 169 27.46 2.96 -11.19
CA THR A 169 28.07 3.86 -12.17
C THR A 169 28.51 3.03 -13.38
N PHE A 170 28.44 3.62 -14.58
CA PHE A 170 28.81 2.96 -15.82
C PHE A 170 29.98 3.69 -16.46
N THR A 171 30.94 2.94 -16.98
CA THR A 171 32.07 3.45 -17.79
C THR A 171 31.94 3.05 -19.26
N GLU A 172 30.74 2.68 -19.69
CA GLU A 172 30.48 2.29 -21.09
C GLU A 172 30.62 3.51 -22.02
N PRO A 173 31.24 3.33 -23.22
CA PRO A 173 31.55 4.40 -24.16
C PRO A 173 30.32 4.99 -24.87
#